data_AF-A0AAW2NY44-F1
#
_entry.id   AF-A0AAW2NY44-F1
#
_cell.length_a   1.000
_cell.length_b   1.000
_cell.length_c   1.000
_cell.angle_alpha   90.00
_cell.angle_beta   90.00
_cell.angle_gamma   90.00
#
_symmetry.space_group_name_H-M   'P 1'
#
loop_
_entity.id
_entity.type
_entity.pdbx_description
1 polymer ?
#
loop_
_entity_poly.entity_id
_entity_poly.type
_entity_poly.pdbx_seq_one_letter_code
_entity_poly.pdbx_strand_id
1 'polypeptide(L)'
;MSFLDLRTNDSELEVQRIIHLQNVANRLPDAFIDTKKVTKSHIPAENVPARLEVPEATLTQSKASESQIRRKRGRPLGSKDAHPRKKGAYRLN
;
A
#
# COMPACT_ATOMS: atom_id res chain seq x y z
N MET A 1 17.61 -6.35 2.95
CA MET A 1 16.19 -6.16 3.32
C MET A 1 16.01 -6.64 4.74
N SER A 2 16.47 -5.84 5.71
CA SER A 2 16.30 -6.16 7.13
C SER A 2 14.88 -5.78 7.53
N PHE A 3 14.11 -6.78 7.92
CA PHE A 3 12.81 -6.66 8.58
C PHE A 3 12.97 -5.70 9.77
N LEU A 4 12.37 -4.50 9.68
CA LEU A 4 12.27 -3.56 10.80
C LEU A 4 11.33 -4.14 11.85
N ASP A 5 11.75 -5.21 12.51
CA ASP A 5 11.25 -5.46 13.85
C ASP A 5 12.30 -4.88 14.79
N LEU A 6 12.23 -3.56 14.97
CA LEU A 6 12.99 -2.86 16.01
C LEU A 6 12.37 -3.24 17.35
N ARG A 7 12.60 -4.48 17.77
CA ARG A 7 12.34 -4.96 19.14
C ARG A 7 13.41 -4.38 20.07
N THR A 8 13.41 -3.06 20.13
CA THR A 8 14.25 -2.22 20.97
C THR A 8 13.43 -1.82 22.20
N ASN A 9 14.08 -1.49 23.31
CA ASN A 9 13.39 -1.04 24.53
C ASN A 9 12.45 0.15 24.25
N ASP A 10 12.78 0.96 23.23
CA ASP A 10 11.98 2.09 22.78
C ASP A 10 10.61 1.66 22.26
N SER A 11 10.55 0.55 21.51
CA SER A 11 9.28 -0.01 21.02
C SER A 11 8.36 -0.48 22.16
N GLU A 12 8.92 -1.05 23.22
CA GLU A 12 8.14 -1.49 24.39
C GLU A 12 7.61 -0.28 25.18
N LEU A 13 8.43 0.76 25.34
CA LEU A 13 8.01 2.02 25.94
C LEU A 13 6.88 2.69 25.13
N GLU A 14 6.97 2.68 23.80
CA GLU A 14 5.93 3.19 22.92
C GLU A 14 4.62 2.41 23.07
N VAL A 15 4.69 1.08 23.10
CA VAL A 15 3.51 0.21 23.34
C VAL A 15 2.87 0.55 24.69
N GLN A 16 3.65 0.70 25.76
CA GLN A 16 3.13 1.08 27.07
C GLN A 16 2.47 2.47 27.05
N ARG A 17 3.08 3.44 26.37
CA ARG A 17 2.49 4.78 26.18
C ARG A 17 1.17 4.73 25.43
N ILE A 18 1.08 3.93 24.37
CA ILE A 18 -0.16 3.75 23.59
C ILE A 18 -1.26 3.16 24.48
N ILE A 19 -0.96 2.10 25.23
CA ILE A 19 -1.92 1.46 26.14
C ILE A 19 -2.40 2.44 27.22
N HIS A 20 -1.48 3.21 27.81
CA HIS A 20 -1.83 4.22 28.81
C HIS A 20 -2.81 5.26 28.24
N LEU A 21 -2.52 5.80 27.05
CA LEU A 21 -3.38 6.79 26.39
C LEU A 21 -4.75 6.20 26.02
N GLN A 22 -4.81 4.95 25.57
CA GLN A 22 -6.07 4.25 25.31
C GLN A 22 -6.92 4.13 26.57
N ASN A 23 -6.31 3.77 27.71
CA ASN A 23 -7.02 3.69 28.98
C ASN A 23 -7.57 5.04 29.43
N VAL A 24 -6.83 6.13 29.20
CA VAL A 24 -7.31 7.50 29.46
C VAL A 24 -8.49 7.84 28.56
N ALA A 25 -8.40 7.56 27.25
CA ALA A 25 -9.48 7.80 26.30
C ALA A 25 -10.76 7.02 26.66
N ASN A 26 -10.61 5.76 27.09
CA ASN A 26 -11.74 4.93 27.49
C ASN A 26 -12.45 5.45 28.76
N ARG A 27 -11.73 6.16 29.63
CA ARG A 27 -12.32 6.82 30.82
C ARG A 27 -13.00 8.14 30.50
N LEU A 28 -12.69 8.74 29.34
CA LEU A 28 -13.17 10.05 28.92
C LEU A 28 -13.79 9.97 27.50
N PRO A 29 -14.86 9.17 27.31
CA PRO A 29 -15.44 8.97 25.98
C PRO A 29 -15.95 10.28 25.36
N ASP A 30 -16.55 11.15 26.18
CA ASP A 30 -17.15 12.42 25.73
C ASP A 30 -16.12 13.53 25.53
N ALA A 31 -14.87 13.37 25.99
CA ALA A 31 -13.84 14.40 25.82
C ALA A 31 -13.36 14.53 24.36
N PHE A 32 -13.54 13.48 23.55
CA PHE A 32 -13.03 13.40 22.18
C PHE A 32 -14.11 13.40 21.10
N ILE A 33 -15.38 13.63 21.45
CA ILE A 33 -16.50 13.63 20.47
C ILE A 33 -16.68 14.96 19.74
N ASP A 34 -16.05 16.05 20.21
CA ASP A 34 -16.21 17.38 19.64
C ASP A 34 -15.40 17.57 18.36
N THR A 35 -15.88 16.93 17.30
CA THR A 35 -15.32 17.02 15.95
C THR A 35 -15.40 18.42 15.36
N LYS A 36 -16.29 19.29 15.87
CA LYS A 36 -16.44 20.67 15.39
C LYS A 36 -15.23 21.54 15.71
N LYS A 37 -14.47 21.19 16.76
CA LYS A 37 -13.23 21.89 17.14
C LYS A 37 -11.97 21.28 16.52
N VAL A 38 -12.09 20.15 15.83
CA VAL A 38 -10.94 19.51 15.16
C VAL A 38 -10.63 20.27 13.87
N THR A 39 -9.50 20.97 13.86
CA THR A 39 -9.04 21.70 12.68
C THR A 39 -8.10 20.81 11.87
N LYS A 40 -8.37 20.66 10.57
CA LYS A 40 -7.44 19.98 9.65
C LYS A 40 -6.17 20.82 9.53
N SER A 41 -5.00 20.20 9.68
CA SER A 41 -3.74 20.89 9.40
C SER A 41 -3.65 21.31 7.93
N HIS A 42 -3.04 22.47 7.67
CA HIS A 42 -2.75 22.93 6.30
C HIS A 42 -1.50 22.25 5.70
N ILE A 43 -0.78 21.46 6.50
CA ILE A 43 0.47 20.82 6.08
C ILE A 43 0.13 19.69 5.09
N PRO A 44 0.63 19.73 3.85
CA PRO A 44 0.47 18.62 2.92
C PRO A 44 1.20 17.39 3.47
N ALA A 45 0.56 16.22 3.41
CA ALA A 45 1.21 14.98 3.80
C ALA A 45 2.33 14.65 2.81
N GLU A 46 3.59 14.76 3.25
CA GLU A 46 4.79 14.34 2.49
C GLU A 46 4.94 12.80 2.42
N ASN A 47 3.82 12.08 2.43
CA ASN A 47 3.77 10.71 1.94
C ASN A 47 3.86 10.79 0.40
N VAL A 48 5.05 11.04 -0.10
CA VAL A 48 5.40 10.75 -1.49
C VAL A 48 6.51 9.72 -1.41
N PRO A 49 6.32 8.48 -1.91
CA PRO A 49 7.41 7.53 -1.96
C PRO A 49 8.54 8.14 -2.81
N ALA A 50 9.76 8.11 -2.27
CA ALA A 50 10.94 8.61 -2.95
C ALA A 50 11.00 8.04 -4.38
N ARG A 51 10.89 8.91 -5.39
CA ARG A 51 11.07 8.51 -6.78
C ARG A 51 12.57 8.29 -6.99
N LEU A 52 13.00 7.04 -7.00
CA LEU A 52 14.34 6.68 -7.44
C LEU A 52 14.43 6.98 -8.93
N GLU A 53 15.29 7.93 -9.30
CA GLU A 53 15.60 8.21 -10.69
C GLU A 53 16.42 7.02 -11.22
N VAL A 54 15.76 6.16 -11.99
CA VAL A 54 16.38 5.00 -12.60
C VAL A 54 17.20 5.49 -13.80
N PRO A 55 18.54 5.29 -13.83
CA PRO A 55 19.37 5.78 -14.92
C PRO A 55 18.87 5.26 -16.27
N GLU A 56 18.78 6.16 -17.25
CA GLU A 56 18.23 5.90 -18.59
C GLU A 56 18.89 4.71 -19.32
N ALA A 57 20.14 4.38 -18.96
CA ALA A 57 20.86 3.21 -19.43
C ALA A 57 20.18 1.86 -19.09
N THR A 58 19.36 1.81 -18.04
CA THR A 58 18.54 0.63 -17.71
C THR A 58 17.20 0.63 -18.44
N LEU A 59 16.69 1.80 -18.85
CA LEU A 59 15.45 1.94 -19.62
C LEU A 59 15.62 1.47 -21.07
N THR A 60 16.82 1.58 -21.63
CA THR A 60 17.11 1.05 -22.98
C THR A 60 17.23 -0.47 -23.02
N GLN A 61 17.70 -1.11 -21.95
CA GLN A 61 17.55 -2.57 -21.77
C GLN A 61 16.08 -2.97 -21.56
N SER A 62 15.25 -2.06 -21.02
CA SER A 62 13.83 -2.31 -20.75
C SER A 62 12.89 -1.97 -21.91
N LYS A 63 13.35 -1.47 -23.07
CA LYS A 63 12.48 -1.31 -24.26
C LYS A 63 12.01 -2.65 -24.84
N ALA A 64 12.67 -3.76 -24.49
CA ALA A 64 12.14 -5.11 -24.71
C ALA A 64 11.02 -5.52 -23.71
N SER A 65 10.83 -4.72 -22.64
CA SER A 65 9.92 -5.02 -21.53
C SER A 65 8.70 -4.08 -21.46
N GLU A 66 8.61 -3.06 -22.31
CA GLU A 66 7.43 -2.19 -22.38
C GLU A 66 6.19 -2.97 -22.86
N SER A 67 6.38 -4.08 -23.60
CA SER A 67 5.30 -5.04 -23.90
C SER A 67 4.97 -6.02 -22.75
N GLN A 68 5.67 -5.94 -21.61
CA GLN A 68 5.35 -6.70 -20.38
C GLN A 68 4.36 -5.96 -19.47
N ILE A 69 3.81 -4.83 -19.91
CA ILE A 69 2.69 -4.16 -19.24
C ILE A 69 1.51 -5.16 -19.17
N ARG A 70 1.41 -5.84 -18.02
CA ARG A 70 0.31 -6.74 -17.57
C ARG A 70 0.26 -8.16 -18.14
N ARG A 71 1.40 -8.86 -18.27
CA ARG A 71 1.34 -10.34 -18.33
C ARG A 71 1.22 -10.94 -16.93
N LYS A 72 0.24 -11.82 -16.73
CA LYS A 72 0.15 -12.65 -15.51
C LYS A 72 1.43 -13.51 -15.45
N ARG A 73 2.16 -13.43 -14.33
CA ARG A 73 3.40 -14.19 -14.11
C ARG A 73 3.11 -15.69 -14.29
N GLY A 74 4.03 -16.41 -14.92
CA GLY A 74 3.97 -17.88 -15.06
C GLY A 74 3.38 -18.45 -16.36
N ARG A 75 2.86 -17.63 -17.28
CA ARG A 75 2.36 -18.13 -18.58
C ARG A 75 3.41 -17.95 -19.69
N PRO A 76 3.81 -19.02 -20.41
CA PRO A 76 4.67 -18.89 -21.58
C PRO A 76 4.01 -18.04 -22.67
N LEU A 77 4.81 -17.29 -23.43
CA LEU A 77 4.32 -16.54 -24.59
C LEU A 77 3.68 -17.50 -25.60
N GLY A 78 2.45 -17.21 -26.04
CA GLY A 78 1.73 -18.03 -27.03
C GLY A 78 0.97 -19.24 -26.47
N SER A 79 1.10 -19.55 -25.17
CA SER A 79 0.36 -20.65 -24.55
C SER A 79 -1.15 -20.36 -24.52
N LYS A 80 -1.98 -21.27 -25.06
CA LYS A 80 -3.45 -21.27 -24.95
C LYS A 80 -3.91 -22.21 -23.82
N ASP A 81 -5.04 -21.91 -23.18
CA ASP A 81 -5.62 -22.81 -22.18
C ASP A 81 -6.16 -24.06 -22.89
N ALA A 82 -5.92 -25.25 -22.34
CA ALA A 82 -6.53 -26.48 -22.87
C ALA A 82 -8.06 -26.44 -22.79
N HIS A 83 -8.59 -25.79 -21.75
CA HIS A 83 -10.02 -25.56 -21.53
C HIS A 83 -10.29 -24.06 -21.38
N PRO A 84 -10.46 -23.33 -22.50
CA PRO A 84 -10.75 -21.90 -22.44
C PRO A 84 -12.07 -21.66 -21.71
N ARG A 85 -12.08 -20.70 -20.79
CA ARG A 85 -13.29 -20.32 -20.05
C ARG A 85 -14.38 -19.88 -21.04
N LYS A 86 -15.56 -20.50 -20.97
CA LYS A 86 -16.75 -20.05 -21.69
C LYS A 86 -17.01 -18.58 -21.31
N LYS A 87 -16.87 -17.66 -22.27
CA LYS A 87 -17.36 -16.29 -22.09
C LYS A 87 -18.88 -16.37 -22.20
N GLY A 88 -19.59 -15.94 -21.15
CA GLY A 88 -21.04 -15.80 -21.21
C GLY A 88 -21.40 -14.89 -22.37
N ALA A 89 -22.24 -15.36 -23.28
CA ALA A 89 -22.80 -14.51 -24.31
C ALA A 89 -23.67 -13.46 -23.62
N TYR A 90 -23.31 -12.19 -23.74
CA TYR A 90 -24.28 -11.13 -23.47
C TYR A 90 -25.35 -11.27 -24.55
N ARG A 91 -26.58 -11.60 -24.15
CA ARG A 91 -27.77 -11.45 -24.99
C ARG A 91 -27.84 -9.97 -25.36
N LEU A 92 -27.56 -9.65 -26.62
CA LEU A 92 -28.06 -8.42 -27.20
C LEU A 92 -29.57 -8.62 -27.37
N ASN A 93 -30.34 -7.72 -26.78
CA ASN A 93 -31.79 -7.66 -26.93
C ASN A 93 -32.17 -7.36 -28.37
#